data_AF-A0AAW8KJU7-F1
#
_entry.id   AF-A0AAW8KJU7-F1
#
_cell.length_a   1.000
_cell.length_b   1.000
_cell.length_c   1.000
_cell.angle_alpha   90.00
_cell.angle_beta   90.00
_cell.angle_gamma   90.00
#
_symmetry.space_group_name_H-M   'P 1'
#
loop_
_entity.id
_entity.type
_entity.pdbx_description
1 polymer ?
#
loop_
_entity_poly.entity_id
_entity_poly.type
_entity_poly.pdbx_seq_one_letter_code
_entity_poly.pdbx_strand_id
1 'polypeptide(L)' 'MINTNPTANIKSPRVERKEISYLTVEEVDKLLSAPDNTLKGKRDRAIFEVLYATGIRVNE' A
#
# COMPACT_ATOMS: atom_id res chain seq x y z
N MET A 1 -4.17 30.95 37.22
CA MET A 1 -4.19 30.88 35.74
C MET A 1 -2.83 30.36 35.28
N ILE A 2 -2.79 29.22 34.60
CA ILE A 2 -1.55 28.70 34.01
C ILE A 2 -1.31 29.41 32.68
N ASN A 3 -0.37 30.36 32.65
CA ASN A 3 -0.16 31.24 31.50
C ASN A 3 0.97 30.76 30.56
N THR A 4 1.52 29.57 30.82
CA THR A 4 2.67 29.03 30.10
C THR A 4 2.34 27.65 29.60
N ASN A 5 2.35 27.49 28.28
CA ASN A 5 2.18 26.20 27.62
C ASN A 5 3.48 25.38 27.80
N PRO A 6 3.48 24.29 28.58
CA PRO A 6 4.68 23.48 28.87
C PRO A 6 5.22 22.75 27.63
N THR A 7 4.42 22.69 26.57
CA THR A 7 4.72 22.03 25.30
C THR A 7 5.38 22.99 24.30
N ALA A 8 5.48 24.28 24.60
CA ALA A 8 5.98 25.30 23.68
C ALA A 8 7.44 25.09 23.23
N ASN A 9 8.24 24.34 24.00
CA ASN A 9 9.63 24.01 23.67
C ASN A 9 9.81 22.56 23.17
N ILE A 10 8.72 21.82 22.98
CA ILE A 10 8.78 20.46 22.44
C ILE A 10 8.82 20.57 20.92
N LYS A 11 10.01 20.38 20.34
CA LYS A 11 10.15 20.16 18.90
C LYS A 11 9.46 18.85 18.55
N SER A 12 8.52 18.88 17.62
CA SER A 12 7.90 17.66 17.10
C SER A 12 8.99 16.72 16.61
N PRO A 13 8.93 15.42 16.97
CA PRO A 13 9.89 14.45 16.46
C PRO A 13 9.84 14.51 14.93
N ARG A 14 11.01 14.59 14.29
CA ARG A 14 11.11 14.44 12.83
C ARG A 14 10.74 12.99 12.54
N VAL A 15 9.47 12.76 12.22
CA VAL A 15 9.01 11.46 11.72
C VAL A 15 9.72 11.28 10.40
N GLU A 16 10.71 10.39 10.37
CA GLU A 16 11.29 9.92 9.12
C GLU A 16 10.13 9.36 8.28
N ARG A 17 9.82 10.05 7.17
CA ARG A 17 8.82 9.55 6.24
C ARG A 17 9.38 8.26 5.68
N LYS A 18 8.81 7.14 6.11
CA LYS A 18 9.08 5.85 5.47
C LYS A 18 8.80 6.03 3.99
N GLU A 19 9.79 5.76 3.17
CA GLU A 19 9.64 5.85 1.72
C GLU A 19 8.56 4.84 1.31
N ILE A 20 7.49 5.34 0.69
CA ILE A 20 6.43 4.48 0.19
C ILE A 20 6.94 3.87 -1.11
N SER A 21 7.34 2.61 -1.07
CA SER A 21 7.63 1.86 -2.27
C SER A 21 6.32 1.57 -3.01
N TYR A 22 6.24 2.00 -4.26
CA TYR A 22 5.14 1.71 -5.17
C TYR A 22 5.68 0.90 -6.35
N LEU A 23 4.80 0.08 -6.95
CA LEU A 23 5.15 -0.64 -8.16
C LEU A 23 5.04 0.29 -9.36
N THR A 24 5.99 0.19 -10.28
CA THR A 24 5.87 0.80 -11.61
C THR A 24 4.80 0.09 -12.44
N VAL A 25 4.34 0.73 -13.52
CA VAL A 25 3.34 0.12 -14.42
C VAL A 25 3.84 -1.21 -14.99
N GLU A 26 5.13 -1.31 -15.32
CA GLU A 26 5.75 -2.52 -15.85
C GLU A 26 5.78 -3.65 -14.80
N GLU A 27 6.06 -3.32 -13.54
CA GLU A 27 6.02 -4.29 -12.45
C GLU A 27 4.60 -4.76 -12.14
N VAL A 28 3.62 -3.87 -12.25
CA VAL A 28 2.20 -4.23 -12.13
C VAL A 28 1.79 -5.18 -13.25
N ASP A 29 2.15 -4.88 -14.50
CA ASP A 29 1.83 -5.75 -15.65
C ASP A 29 2.42 -7.16 -15.46
N LYS A 30 3.69 -7.23 -15.05
CA LYS A 30 4.38 -8.48 -14.74
C LYS A 30 3.72 -9.24 -13.59
N LEU A 31 3.22 -8.54 -12.58
CA LEU A 31 2.51 -9.14 -11.45
C LEU A 31 1.16 -9.73 -11.89
N LEU A 32 0.40 -9.00 -12.70
CA LEU A 32 -0.89 -9.45 -13.24
C LEU A 32 -0.75 -10.62 -14.22
N SER A 33 0.39 -10.71 -14.92
CA SER A 33 0.70 -11.80 -15.85
C SER A 33 1.35 -13.03 -15.21
N ALA A 34 1.71 -12.98 -13.92
CA ALA A 34 2.41 -14.06 -13.22
C ALA A 34 1.63 -15.39 -13.11
N PRO A 35 0.28 -15.41 -12.96
CA PRO A 35 -0.46 -16.66 -12.76
C PRO A 35 -0.47 -17.56 -14.01
N ASP A 36 -0.37 -18.87 -13.78
CA ASP A 36 -0.38 -19.89 -14.84
C ASP A 36 -1.78 -20.22 -15.38
N ASN A 37 -1.84 -21.02 -16.47
CA ASN A 37 -3.09 -21.37 -17.14
C ASN A 37 -3.90 -22.50 -16.47
N THR A 38 -3.51 -22.98 -15.29
CA THR A 38 -4.29 -23.97 -14.55
C THR A 38 -5.59 -23.35 -13.99
N LEU A 39 -6.51 -24.19 -13.51
CA LEU A 39 -7.72 -23.70 -12.84
C LEU A 39 -7.40 -22.80 -11.64
N LYS A 40 -6.32 -23.09 -10.90
CA LYS A 40 -5.87 -22.25 -9.78
C LYS A 40 -5.29 -20.94 -10.28
N GLY A 41 -4.38 -20.98 -11.27
CA GLY A 41 -3.79 -19.76 -11.81
C GLY A 41 -4.81 -18.81 -12.45
N LYS A 42 -5.84 -19.33 -13.13
CA LYS A 42 -6.97 -18.52 -13.63
C LYS A 42 -7.76 -17.83 -12.52
N ARG A 43 -8.00 -18.52 -11.40
CA ARG A 43 -8.66 -17.93 -10.23
C ARG A 43 -7.78 -16.86 -9.61
N ASP A 44 -6.50 -17.14 -9.43
CA ASP A 44 -5.56 -16.23 -8.79
C ASP A 44 -5.36 -14.96 -9.65
N ARG A 45 -5.35 -15.10 -10.98
CA ARG A 45 -5.43 -13.97 -11.92
C ARG A 45 -6.69 -13.15 -11.75
N ALA A 46 -7.86 -13.80 -11.68
CA ALA A 46 -9.13 -13.08 -11.48
C ALA A 46 -9.14 -12.30 -10.15
N ILE A 47 -8.57 -12.88 -9.07
CA ILE A 47 -8.42 -12.19 -7.79
C ILE A 47 -7.52 -10.96 -7.94
N PHE A 48 -6.36 -11.09 -8.60
CA PHE A 48 -5.46 -9.95 -8.82
C PHE A 48 -6.09 -8.85 -9.67
N GLU A 49 -6.80 -9.18 -10.74
CA GLU A 49 -7.49 -8.20 -11.58
C GLU A 49 -8.61 -7.47 -10.80
N VAL A 50 -9.37 -8.19 -9.97
CA VAL A 50 -10.40 -7.56 -9.12
C VAL A 50 -9.75 -6.61 -8.12
N LEU A 51 -8.73 -7.06 -7.37
CA LEU A 51 -8.02 -6.23 -6.40
C LEU A 51 -7.45 -4.96 -7.05
N TYR A 52 -6.85 -5.11 -8.24
CA TYR A 52 -6.28 -3.99 -8.99
C TYR A 52 -7.35 -3.02 -9.52
N ALA A 53 -8.45 -3.53 -10.09
CA ALA A 53 -9.50 -2.71 -10.70
C ALA A 53 -10.39 -1.99 -9.68
N THR A 54 -10.64 -2.60 -8.52
CA THR A 54 -11.53 -2.05 -7.49
C THR A 54 -10.79 -1.35 -6.34
N GLY A 55 -9.47 -1.56 -6.23
CA GLY A 55 -8.66 -0.99 -5.14
C GLY A 55 -8.99 -1.54 -3.76
N ILE A 56 -9.55 -2.75 -3.68
CA ILE A 56 -9.88 -3.41 -2.41
C ILE A 56 -8.58 -3.76 -1.68
N ARG A 57 -8.53 -3.48 -0.36
CA ARG A 57 -7.38 -3.82 0.48
C ARG A 57 -7.49 -5.28 0.92
N VAL A 58 -6.38 -6.01 0.88
CA VAL A 58 -6.33 -7.45 1.23
C VAL A 58 -6.60 -7.75 2.71
N ASN A 59 -6.71 -6.71 3.53
CA ASN A 59 -6.76 -6.79 4.98
C ASN A 59 -8.18 -6.52 5.54
N GLU A 60 -9.19 -6.65 4.69
CA GLU A 60 -10.61 -6.60 5.03
C GLU A 60 -11.19 -8.02 5.15
#